data_AF-A0AAD7T9D7-F1
#
_entry.id   AF-A0AAD7T9D7-F1
#
_cell.length_a   1.000
_cell.length_b   1.000
_cell.length_c   1.000
_cell.angle_alpha   90.00
_cell.angle_beta   90.00
_cell.angle_gamma   90.00
#
_symmetry.space_group_name_H-M   'P 1'
#
loop_
_entity.id
_entity.type
_entity.pdbx_description
1 polymer ?
#
loop_
_entity_poly.entity_id
_entity_poly.type
_entity_poly.pdbx_seq_one_letter_code
_entity_poly.pdbx_strand_id
1 'polypeptide(L)'
;MTEELIAAAFLLPKFRTSWTKDDATIRMGVDYIKQHMIAPSLPLGDATSSSDEEDFFSALQAPQAQDNSKELDGYMAILADHMDSLKFFPAVCKLSVKLNTPLPASAACERLFTITGLVFSPRRARQHSRNFENQLLLKMNSKFDSFK
;
A
#
# COMPACT_ATOMS: atom_id res chain seq x y z
N MET A 1 -22.16 0.92 1.73
CA MET A 1 -20.69 0.82 1.93
C MET A 1 -20.19 -0.12 0.85
N THR A 2 -19.15 0.23 0.09
CA THR A 2 -18.62 -0.65 -0.97
C THR A 2 -17.83 -1.80 -0.35
N GLU A 3 -17.78 -2.94 -1.03
CA GLU A 3 -17.07 -4.15 -0.57
C GLU A 3 -15.58 -3.88 -0.31
N GLU A 4 -14.99 -3.00 -1.12
CA GLU A 4 -13.62 -2.51 -1.00
C GLU A 4 -13.38 -1.75 0.31
N LEU A 5 -14.31 -0.89 0.73
CA LEU A 5 -14.19 -0.15 1.99
C LEU A 5 -14.35 -1.06 3.21
N ILE A 6 -15.21 -2.08 3.11
CA ILE A 6 -15.37 -3.10 4.14
C ILE A 6 -14.06 -3.90 4.27
N ALA A 7 -13.48 -4.32 3.16
CA ALA A 7 -12.19 -5.01 3.13
C ALA A 7 -11.04 -4.13 3.68
N ALA A 8 -10.99 -2.85 3.30
CA ALA A 8 -10.00 -1.90 3.81
C ALA A 8 -10.06 -1.78 5.35
N ALA A 9 -11.27 -1.68 5.90
CA ALA A 9 -11.49 -1.63 7.35
C ALA A 9 -11.11 -2.95 8.04
N PHE A 10 -11.34 -4.10 7.40
CA PHE A 10 -10.99 -5.41 7.96
C PHE A 10 -9.48 -5.64 8.01
N LEU A 11 -8.73 -5.05 7.09
CA LEU A 11 -7.27 -5.12 7.03
C LEU A 11 -6.55 -4.17 8.00
N LEU A 12 -7.31 -3.44 8.84
CA LEU A 12 -6.79 -2.66 9.95
C LEU A 12 -6.90 -3.48 11.25
N PRO A 13 -5.77 -3.81 11.93
CA PRO A 13 -5.77 -4.67 13.12
C PRO A 13 -6.71 -4.21 14.23
N LYS A 14 -6.87 -2.90 14.41
CA LYS A 14 -7.77 -2.33 15.42
C LYS A 14 -9.26 -2.54 15.15
N PHE A 15 -9.65 -2.64 13.89
CA PHE A 15 -11.06 -2.66 13.48
C PHE A 15 -11.53 -4.06 13.12
N ARG A 16 -10.80 -4.79 12.26
CA ARG A 16 -11.14 -6.17 11.84
C ARG A 16 -12.65 -6.38 11.73
N THR A 17 -13.22 -7.29 12.52
CA THR A 17 -14.66 -7.54 12.62
C THR A 17 -15.31 -6.89 13.85
N SER A 18 -14.57 -6.18 14.70
CA SER A 18 -15.09 -5.66 15.97
C SER A 18 -16.11 -4.52 15.81
N TRP A 19 -16.11 -3.84 14.66
CA TRP A 19 -17.00 -2.72 14.36
C TRP A 19 -18.37 -3.11 13.78
N THR A 20 -18.58 -4.38 13.42
CA THR A 20 -19.86 -4.87 12.86
C THR A 20 -20.23 -6.26 13.40
N LYS A 21 -21.53 -6.50 13.58
CA LYS A 21 -22.09 -7.83 13.95
C LYS A 21 -22.88 -8.47 12.82
N ASP A 22 -22.92 -7.82 11.66
CA ASP A 22 -23.67 -8.32 10.51
C ASP A 22 -22.85 -9.35 9.74
N ASP A 23 -23.29 -10.60 9.79
CA ASP A 23 -22.66 -11.72 9.09
C ASP A 23 -22.67 -11.54 7.56
N ALA A 24 -23.61 -10.78 6.98
CA ALA A 24 -23.58 -10.48 5.56
C ALA A 24 -22.40 -9.56 5.20
N THR A 25 -22.20 -8.49 5.98
CA THR A 25 -21.05 -7.59 5.86
C THR A 25 -19.73 -8.31 6.08
N ILE A 26 -19.66 -9.21 7.08
CA ILE A 26 -18.45 -9.98 7.36
C ILE A 26 -18.09 -10.89 6.19
N ARG A 27 -19.07 -11.65 5.66
CA ARG A 27 -18.84 -12.53 4.50
C ARG A 27 -18.39 -11.74 3.28
N MET A 28 -19.07 -10.63 2.98
CA MET A 28 -18.74 -9.76 1.84
C MET A 28 -17.30 -9.25 1.90
N GLY A 29 -16.85 -8.76 3.06
CA GLY A 29 -15.47 -8.27 3.23
C GLY A 29 -14.42 -9.38 3.11
N VAL A 30 -14.67 -10.54 3.73
CA VAL A 30 -13.74 -11.68 3.68
C VAL A 30 -13.65 -12.27 2.26
N ASP A 31 -14.78 -12.41 1.56
CA ASP A 31 -14.83 -12.91 0.19
C ASP A 31 -14.08 -11.96 -0.76
N TYR A 32 -14.27 -10.64 -0.59
CA TYR A 32 -13.53 -9.64 -1.35
C TYR A 32 -12.02 -9.76 -1.14
N ILE A 33 -11.57 -9.89 0.12
CA ILE A 33 -10.13 -10.05 0.43
C ILE A 33 -9.61 -11.34 -0.21
N LYS A 34 -10.31 -12.47 -0.08
CA LYS A 34 -9.90 -13.75 -0.67
C LYS A 34 -9.78 -13.69 -2.19
N GLN A 35 -10.71 -13.02 -2.87
CA GLN A 35 -10.67 -12.84 -4.32
C GLN A 35 -9.48 -11.97 -4.76
N HIS A 36 -9.14 -10.92 -4.00
CA HIS A 36 -8.08 -9.97 -4.35
C HIS A 36 -6.70 -10.33 -3.80
N MET A 37 -6.62 -11.35 -2.93
CA MET A 37 -5.39 -12.00 -2.46
C MET A 37 -4.71 -12.84 -3.55
N ILE A 38 -5.44 -13.19 -4.60
CA ILE A 38 -4.89 -13.81 -5.80
C ILE A 38 -4.20 -12.68 -6.57
N ALA A 39 -2.86 -12.71 -6.60
CA ALA A 39 -2.11 -11.74 -7.39
C ALA A 39 -2.65 -11.75 -8.83
N PRO A 40 -2.98 -10.59 -9.43
CA PRO A 40 -3.04 -10.53 -10.88
C PRO A 40 -1.62 -10.83 -11.35
N SER A 41 -1.40 -12.01 -11.92
CA SER A 41 -0.27 -12.24 -12.79
C SER A 41 -0.32 -11.13 -13.85
N LEU A 42 0.67 -10.24 -13.84
CA LEU A 42 0.88 -9.34 -14.96
C LEU A 42 1.11 -10.21 -16.20
N PRO A 43 0.28 -10.14 -17.26
CA PRO A 43 0.67 -10.71 -18.53
C PRO A 43 1.68 -9.73 -19.13
N LEU A 44 2.97 -9.97 -18.91
CA LEU A 44 4.01 -9.27 -19.66
C LEU A 44 4.29 -10.05 -20.94
N GLY A 45 3.78 -9.50 -22.05
CA GLY A 45 4.42 -9.46 -23.37
C GLY A 45 5.07 -10.72 -23.91
N ASP A 46 4.43 -11.27 -24.94
CA ASP A 46 5.02 -12.12 -25.96
C ASP A 46 6.35 -11.52 -26.48
N ALA A 47 7.47 -12.21 -26.23
CA ALA A 47 8.76 -11.93 -26.85
C ALA A 47 9.51 -13.25 -27.07
N THR A 48 9.34 -13.78 -28.28
CA THR A 48 10.22 -14.79 -28.88
C THR A 48 11.68 -14.35 -28.77
N SER A 49 12.54 -15.13 -28.09
CA SER A 49 13.92 -15.43 -28.52
C SER A 49 14.58 -16.45 -27.59
N SER A 50 14.79 -17.64 -28.14
CA SER A 50 15.69 -18.72 -27.72
C SER A 50 16.98 -18.27 -27.02
N SER A 51 17.22 -18.76 -25.78
CA SER A 51 18.53 -19.24 -25.31
C SER A 51 18.37 -19.97 -23.98
N ASP A 52 18.95 -21.17 -23.91
CA ASP A 52 18.91 -22.16 -22.83
C ASP A 52 19.78 -21.74 -21.64
N GLU A 53 19.27 -20.86 -20.79
CA GLU A 53 19.84 -20.55 -19.48
C GLU A 53 18.69 -20.51 -18.48
N GLU A 54 18.67 -21.43 -17.52
CA GLU A 54 17.71 -21.49 -16.41
C GLU A 54 17.50 -20.09 -15.83
N ASP A 55 16.30 -19.55 -16.03
CA ASP A 55 15.99 -18.16 -15.71
C ASP A 55 16.14 -17.99 -14.18
N PHE A 56 17.24 -17.35 -13.75
CA PHE A 56 17.63 -17.18 -12.34
C PHE A 56 16.51 -16.59 -11.47
N PHE A 57 15.57 -15.89 -12.10
CA PHE A 57 14.41 -15.26 -11.48
C PHE A 57 13.16 -16.17 -11.45
N SER A 58 13.19 -17.37 -12.02
CA SER A 58 12.11 -18.38 -11.93
C SER A 58 11.74 -18.69 -10.49
N ALA A 59 12.74 -18.78 -9.61
CA ALA A 59 12.55 -19.02 -8.18
C ALA A 59 11.78 -17.88 -7.47
N LEU A 60 11.82 -16.67 -8.03
CA LEU A 60 11.05 -15.51 -7.54
C LEU A 60 9.66 -15.42 -8.18
N GLN A 61 9.42 -16.13 -9.28
CA GLN A 61 8.14 -16.20 -9.98
C GLN A 61 7.26 -17.37 -9.56
N ALA A 62 7.73 -18.22 -8.62
CA ALA A 62 6.91 -19.29 -8.08
C ALA A 62 5.58 -18.70 -7.56
N PRO A 63 4.42 -19.16 -8.05
CA PRO A 63 3.15 -18.65 -7.61
C PRO A 63 2.97 -19.05 -6.14
N GLN A 64 3.15 -18.08 -5.24
CA GLN A 64 2.74 -18.14 -3.84
C GLN A 64 1.20 -18.12 -3.77
N ALA A 65 0.56 -19.10 -4.41
CA ALA A 65 -0.88 -19.26 -4.46
C ALA A 65 -1.38 -20.22 -3.36
N GLN A 66 -0.48 -20.90 -2.65
CA GLN A 66 -0.85 -22.06 -1.85
C GLN A 66 -1.16 -21.77 -0.37
N ASP A 67 -0.85 -20.57 0.15
CA ASP A 67 -1.05 -20.28 1.59
C ASP A 67 -1.76 -18.94 1.91
N ASN A 68 -2.21 -18.16 0.93
CA ASN A 68 -2.83 -16.84 1.19
C ASN A 68 -4.14 -16.93 1.99
N SER A 69 -4.87 -18.04 1.87
CA SER A 69 -6.06 -18.32 2.69
C SER A 69 -5.69 -18.56 4.16
N LYS A 70 -4.65 -19.37 4.41
CA LYS A 70 -4.13 -19.63 5.76
C LYS A 70 -3.53 -18.37 6.38
N GLU A 71 -2.92 -17.53 5.56
CA GLU A 71 -2.37 -16.23 5.96
C GLU A 71 -3.46 -15.29 6.48
N LEU A 72 -4.58 -15.20 5.74
CA LEU A 72 -5.74 -14.40 6.16
C LEU A 72 -6.38 -14.95 7.45
N ASP A 73 -6.56 -16.27 7.54
CA ASP A 73 -7.13 -16.92 8.73
C ASP A 73 -6.22 -16.69 9.95
N GLY A 74 -4.89 -16.77 9.76
CA GLY A 74 -3.89 -16.46 10.79
C GLY A 74 -3.94 -15.01 11.25
N TYR A 75 -4.10 -14.06 10.33
CA TYR A 75 -4.27 -12.64 10.66
C TYR A 75 -5.56 -12.37 11.46
N MET A 76 -6.65 -13.02 11.09
CA MET A 76 -7.94 -12.87 11.78
C MET A 76 -7.95 -13.51 13.18
N ALA A 77 -7.12 -14.54 13.41
CA ALA A 77 -7.00 -15.21 14.70
C ALA A 77 -6.13 -14.47 15.73
N ILE A 78 -5.32 -13.50 15.30
CA ILE A 78 -4.45 -12.73 16.19
C ILE A 78 -5.28 -11.85 17.14
N LEU A 79 -4.85 -11.66 18.38
CA LEU A 79 -5.49 -10.73 19.32
C LEU A 79 -4.78 -9.36 19.39
N ALA A 80 -3.63 -9.22 18.74
CA ALA A 80 -2.88 -7.99 18.71
C ALA A 80 -3.52 -6.92 17.82
N ASP A 81 -3.67 -5.71 18.37
CA ASP A 81 -4.24 -4.54 17.70
C ASP A 81 -3.17 -3.57 17.15
N HIS A 82 -1.88 -3.95 17.22
CA HIS A 82 -0.77 -3.14 16.73
C HIS A 82 -0.50 -3.38 15.24
N MET A 83 -0.06 -2.35 14.51
CA MET A 83 0.24 -2.44 13.07
C MET A 83 1.42 -3.38 12.75
N ASP A 84 2.32 -3.62 13.69
CA ASP A 84 3.44 -4.55 13.48
C ASP A 84 2.98 -6.00 13.26
N SER A 85 1.75 -6.36 13.67
CA SER A 85 1.20 -7.70 13.45
C SER A 85 0.99 -7.99 11.97
N LEU A 86 0.75 -6.94 11.17
CA LEU A 86 0.57 -7.03 9.73
C LEU A 86 1.88 -7.42 9.02
N LYS A 87 3.05 -7.19 9.64
CA LYS A 87 4.36 -7.56 9.08
C LYS A 87 4.59 -9.07 9.02
N PHE A 88 3.88 -9.83 9.86
CA PHE A 88 3.93 -11.30 9.84
C PHE A 88 3.17 -11.92 8.67
N PHE A 89 2.34 -11.12 7.98
CA PHE A 89 1.47 -11.56 6.88
C PHE A 89 1.71 -10.67 5.64
N PRO A 90 2.71 -11.02 4.79
CA PRO A 90 3.13 -10.18 3.68
C PRO A 90 2.04 -9.97 2.61
N ALA A 91 1.20 -10.96 2.32
CA ALA A 91 0.10 -10.82 1.36
C ALA A 91 -1.03 -9.92 1.91
N VAL A 92 -1.38 -10.11 3.19
CA VAL A 92 -2.36 -9.25 3.91
C VAL A 92 -1.84 -7.81 3.98
N CYS A 93 -0.56 -7.62 4.28
CA CYS A 93 0.08 -6.32 4.33
C CYS A 93 0.03 -5.59 2.97
N LYS A 94 0.39 -6.29 1.89
CA LYS A 94 0.38 -5.72 0.53
C LYS A 94 -1.01 -5.24 0.12
N LEU A 95 -2.04 -6.03 0.41
CA LEU A 95 -3.43 -5.64 0.16
C LEU A 95 -3.90 -4.50 1.06
N SER A 96 -3.54 -4.54 2.35
CA SER A 96 -3.88 -3.48 3.30
C SER A 96 -3.33 -2.13 2.84
N VAL A 97 -2.07 -2.11 2.41
CA VAL A 97 -1.45 -0.92 1.81
C VAL A 97 -2.24 -0.51 0.57
N LYS A 98 -2.46 -1.41 -0.39
CA LYS A 98 -3.17 -1.08 -1.64
C LYS A 98 -4.56 -0.45 -1.41
N LEU A 99 -5.34 -0.99 -0.47
CA LEU A 99 -6.71 -0.53 -0.20
C LEU A 99 -6.77 0.70 0.73
N ASN A 100 -5.80 0.88 1.64
CA ASN A 100 -5.81 1.98 2.60
C ASN A 100 -4.91 3.17 2.23
N THR A 101 -4.03 3.04 1.23
CA THR A 101 -3.19 4.16 0.73
C THR A 101 -3.63 4.85 -0.57
N PRO A 102 -4.78 4.59 -1.23
CA PRO A 102 -4.99 5.02 -2.62
C PRO A 102 -5.24 6.52 -2.83
N LEU A 103 -5.13 7.39 -1.81
CA LEU A 103 -5.21 8.84 -2.04
C LEU A 103 -4.10 9.61 -1.30
N PRO A 104 -3.36 10.48 -2.01
CA PRO A 104 -2.80 11.64 -1.35
C PRO A 104 -4.01 12.48 -0.91
N ALA A 105 -4.34 12.41 0.39
CA ALA A 105 -5.41 13.22 0.96
C ALA A 105 -5.17 14.69 0.54
N SER A 106 -6.20 15.40 0.09
CA SER A 106 -6.06 16.83 -0.27
C SER A 106 -5.39 17.63 0.84
N ALA A 107 -5.57 17.25 2.11
CA ALA A 107 -4.86 17.81 3.25
C ALA A 107 -3.32 17.64 3.20
N ALA A 108 -2.80 16.52 2.68
CA ALA A 108 -1.36 16.34 2.46
C ALA A 108 -0.85 17.25 1.32
N CYS A 109 -1.64 17.36 0.24
CA CYS A 109 -1.35 18.30 -0.85
C CYS A 109 -1.40 19.76 -0.38
N GLU A 110 -2.38 20.14 0.46
CA GLU A 110 -2.49 21.48 1.05
C GLU A 110 -1.32 21.83 1.97
N ARG A 111 -0.83 20.86 2.76
CA ARG A 111 0.40 21.04 3.56
C ARG A 111 1.61 21.28 2.66
N LEU A 112 1.71 20.52 1.57
CA LEU A 112 2.73 20.71 0.56
C LEU A 112 2.61 22.10 -0.08
N PHE A 113 1.40 22.56 -0.43
CA PHE A 113 1.17 23.90 -0.96
C PHE A 113 1.45 25.03 0.05
N THR A 114 1.15 24.82 1.33
CA THR A 114 1.49 25.77 2.40
C THR A 114 3.01 25.94 2.49
N ILE A 115 3.76 24.84 2.41
CA ILE A 115 5.23 24.87 2.40
C ILE A 115 5.76 25.44 1.09
N THR A 116 5.07 25.22 -0.04
CA THR A 116 5.41 25.93 -1.29
C THR A 116 5.26 27.43 -1.18
N GLY A 117 4.29 27.96 -0.42
CA GLY A 117 4.16 29.40 -0.20
C GLY A 117 5.38 30.02 0.49
N LEU A 118 6.10 29.24 1.30
CA LEU A 118 7.38 29.63 1.93
C LEU A 118 8.57 29.53 0.96
N VAL A 119 8.49 28.68 -0.06
CA VAL A 119 9.52 28.56 -1.12
C VAL A 119 9.29 29.62 -2.21
N PHE A 120 8.02 29.89 -2.52
CA PHE A 120 7.51 30.90 -3.46
C PHE A 120 7.47 32.28 -2.80
N SER A 121 8.63 32.76 -2.34
CA SER A 121 8.76 34.15 -1.89
C SER A 121 8.96 35.09 -3.08
N PRO A 122 8.51 36.36 -3.03
CA PRO A 122 8.64 37.31 -4.14
C PRO A 122 10.07 37.50 -4.65
N ARG A 123 11.08 37.27 -3.79
CA ARG A 123 12.52 37.37 -4.12
C ARG A 123 13.07 36.16 -4.90
N ARG A 124 12.28 35.09 -5.07
CA ARG A 124 12.65 33.82 -5.74
C ARG A 124 11.83 33.53 -7.00
N ALA A 125 11.18 34.55 -7.58
CA ALA A 125 10.31 34.45 -8.75
C ALA A 125 10.97 33.91 -10.05
N ARG A 126 12.31 33.74 -10.07
CA ARG A 126 13.08 33.23 -11.22
C ARG A 126 13.56 31.78 -11.04
N GLN A 127 12.90 30.97 -10.21
CA GLN A 127 13.24 29.55 -10.15
C GLN A 127 12.51 28.75 -11.23
N HIS A 128 13.28 27.96 -11.97
CA HIS A 128 12.73 26.98 -12.91
C HIS A 128 11.97 25.88 -12.15
N SER A 129 10.91 25.31 -12.76
CA SER A 129 10.01 24.32 -12.14
C SER A 129 10.77 23.18 -11.48
N ARG A 130 11.75 22.60 -12.18
CA ARG A 130 12.59 21.52 -11.66
C ARG A 130 13.35 21.90 -10.38
N ASN A 131 13.86 23.12 -10.30
CA ASN A 131 14.60 23.60 -9.13
C ASN A 131 13.66 23.90 -7.96
N PHE A 132 12.44 24.35 -8.25
CA PHE A 132 11.40 24.58 -7.26
C PHE A 132 10.92 23.26 -6.64
N GLU A 133 10.62 22.25 -7.46
CA GLU A 133 10.24 20.90 -7.01
C GLU A 133 11.35 20.27 -6.15
N ASN A 134 12.61 20.36 -6.60
CA ASN A 134 13.75 19.86 -5.82
C ASN A 134 13.89 20.56 -4.46
N GLN A 135 13.72 21.88 -4.40
CA GLN A 135 13.77 22.61 -3.13
C GLN A 135 12.61 22.25 -2.20
N LEU A 136 11.42 22.05 -2.74
CA LEU A 136 10.26 21.62 -1.99
C LEU A 136 10.49 20.23 -1.39
N LEU A 137 10.96 19.28 -2.20
CA LEU A 137 11.30 17.92 -1.74
C LEU A 137 12.35 17.94 -0.63
N LEU A 138 13.45 18.67 -0.82
CA LEU A 138 14.49 18.82 0.20
C LEU A 138 13.95 19.43 1.50
N LYS A 139 13.08 20.44 1.40
CA LYS A 139 12.50 21.10 2.58
C LYS A 139 11.53 20.21 3.34
N MET A 140 10.71 19.42 2.63
CA MET A 140 9.80 18.43 3.22
C MET A 140 10.57 17.30 3.92
N ASN A 141 11.68 16.85 3.30
CA ASN A 141 12.49 15.74 3.80
C ASN A 141 13.60 16.15 4.78
N SER A 142 13.76 17.45 5.09
CA SER A 142 14.79 17.95 6.02
C SER A 142 14.74 17.36 7.44
N LYS A 143 13.64 16.70 7.83
CA LYS A 143 13.50 15.94 9.09
C LYS A 143 14.09 14.53 9.05
N PHE A 144 14.43 14.00 7.87
CA PHE A 144 15.10 12.71 7.71
C PHE A 144 16.62 12.81 7.87
N ASP A 145 17.21 13.98 7.63
CA ASP A 145 18.66 14.23 7.80
C ASP A 145 19.06 14.56 9.25
N SER A 146 18.10 14.72 10.16
CA SER A 146 18.40 14.76 11.60
C SER A 146 18.62 13.35 12.15
N PHE A 147 19.68 12.69 11.68
CA PHE A 147 20.27 11.56 12.38
C PHE A 147 20.96 12.09 13.64
N LYS A 148 20.54 11.60 14.80
CA LYS A 148 21.26 11.70 16.07
C LYS A 148 22.03 10.40 16.28
#